data_AF-V4P1R2-F1
#
_entry.id   AF-V4P1R2-F1
#
_cell.length_a   1.000
_cell.length_b   1.000
_cell.length_c   1.000
_cell.angle_alpha   90.00
_cell.angle_beta   90.00
_cell.angle_gamma   90.00
#
_symmetry.space_group_name_H-M   'P 1'
#
loop_
_entity.id
_entity.type
_entity.pdbx_description
1 polymer ?
#
loop_
_entity_poly.entity_id
_entity_poly.type
_entity_poly.pdbx_seq_one_letter_code
_entity_poly.pdbx_strand_id
1 'polypeptide(L)'
;MTDYASPTVVQTSIPKADMTPLERYLLARIFDEDDEGETVFLSSCGSPNDTLEMPLGELRAAFSASQGIGSLALDLVAVKLDEWQGLADGDEVQLDLSMKSYELVLQDIVKRSPVLARIEVVTSYTCTKMRRDGFGGAAMAITAGEVRFKSTDDILNDFRTEDDAQPGKCSRPSPSSRCFGYPRTLCVVSCRA
;
A
#
# COMPACT_ATOMS: atom_id res chain seq x y z
N MET A 1 1.57 27.10 -1.30
CA MET A 1 1.97 25.90 -0.53
C MET A 1 2.24 24.79 -1.53
N THR A 2 3.00 23.74 -1.19
CA THR A 2 3.11 22.56 -2.06
C THR A 2 2.19 21.52 -1.46
N ASP A 3 1.21 21.07 -2.23
CA ASP A 3 0.22 20.12 -1.75
C ASP A 3 0.66 18.75 -2.24
N TYR A 4 0.86 17.85 -1.29
CA TYR A 4 1.15 16.44 -1.53
C TYR A 4 -0.14 15.67 -1.24
N ALA A 5 -0.59 14.88 -2.18
CA ALA A 5 -1.65 13.92 -1.96
C ALA A 5 -1.18 12.56 -2.45
N SER A 6 -1.61 11.52 -1.75
CA SER A 6 -1.31 10.13 -2.09
C SER A 6 -2.57 9.35 -2.45
N PRO A 7 -3.27 9.71 -3.57
CA PRO A 7 -4.50 9.04 -3.93
C PRO A 7 -4.28 7.54 -3.97
N THR A 8 -5.13 6.79 -3.28
CA THR A 8 -4.93 5.37 -3.05
C THR A 8 -6.18 4.62 -3.44
N VAL A 9 -6.00 3.52 -4.17
CA VAL A 9 -7.08 2.65 -4.61
C VAL A 9 -6.74 1.23 -4.19
N VAL A 10 -7.66 0.59 -3.44
CA VAL A 10 -7.63 -0.85 -3.23
C VAL A 10 -8.24 -1.48 -4.47
N GLN A 11 -7.40 -2.05 -5.34
CA GLN A 11 -7.79 -2.62 -6.63
C GLN A 11 -8.69 -3.86 -6.48
N THR A 12 -8.63 -4.52 -5.32
CA THR A 12 -9.39 -5.72 -5.02
C THR A 12 -10.67 -5.36 -4.28
N SER A 13 -11.84 -5.65 -4.86
CA SER A 13 -13.11 -5.55 -4.13
C SER A 13 -13.15 -6.57 -2.98
N ILE A 14 -13.50 -6.10 -1.77
CA ILE A 14 -13.43 -6.90 -0.55
C ILE A 14 -14.84 -7.42 -0.21
N PRO A 15 -15.05 -8.73 -0.04
CA PRO A 15 -16.34 -9.27 0.40
C PRO A 15 -16.71 -8.79 1.79
N LYS A 16 -17.94 -8.30 1.97
CA LYS A 16 -18.44 -7.84 3.27
C LYS A 16 -18.47 -8.94 4.32
N ALA A 17 -18.72 -10.17 3.90
CA ALA A 17 -18.75 -11.34 4.76
C ALA A 17 -17.37 -11.70 5.38
N ASP A 18 -16.28 -11.23 4.77
CA ASP A 18 -14.92 -11.52 5.24
C ASP A 18 -14.40 -10.49 6.26
N MET A 19 -15.09 -9.35 6.37
CA MET A 19 -14.79 -8.27 7.30
C MET A 19 -15.60 -8.42 8.59
N THR A 20 -14.95 -8.18 9.72
CA THR A 20 -15.67 -7.96 10.96
C THR A 20 -16.38 -6.59 10.93
N PRO A 21 -17.44 -6.39 11.72
CA PRO A 21 -18.09 -5.08 11.84
C PRO A 21 -17.12 -3.94 12.19
N LEU A 22 -16.13 -4.21 13.04
CA LEU A 22 -15.11 -3.24 13.46
C LEU A 22 -14.16 -2.90 12.31
N GLU A 23 -13.65 -3.89 11.59
CA GLU A 23 -12.74 -3.63 10.46
C GLU A 23 -13.43 -2.81 9.37
N ARG A 24 -14.69 -3.16 9.03
CA ARG A 24 -15.46 -2.36 8.07
C ARG A 24 -15.68 -0.93 8.59
N TYR A 25 -16.04 -0.78 9.86
CA TYR A 25 -16.26 0.53 10.48
C TYR A 25 -15.03 1.43 10.46
N LEU A 26 -13.83 0.85 10.67
CA LEU A 26 -12.56 1.55 10.57
C LEU A 26 -12.20 1.86 9.11
N LEU A 27 -12.29 0.87 8.20
CA LEU A 27 -11.94 1.05 6.79
C LEU A 27 -12.81 2.11 6.10
N ALA A 28 -14.11 2.18 6.42
CA ALA A 28 -15.03 3.20 5.93
C ALA A 28 -14.70 4.64 6.38
N ARG A 29 -13.81 4.79 7.36
CA ARG A 29 -13.31 6.10 7.84
C ARG A 29 -11.88 6.39 7.37
N ILE A 30 -11.14 5.34 7.02
CA ILE A 30 -9.81 5.43 6.41
C ILE A 30 -9.95 5.78 4.92
N PHE A 31 -10.94 5.18 4.24
CA PHE A 31 -11.20 5.28 2.81
C PHE A 31 -12.62 5.77 2.54
N ASP A 32 -12.80 6.35 1.36
CA ASP A 32 -14.09 6.49 0.70
C ASP A 32 -14.56 5.07 0.27
N GLU A 33 -15.60 4.55 0.94
CA GLU A 33 -16.22 3.24 0.65
C GLU A 33 -17.33 3.39 -0.40
N ASP A 34 -17.18 2.67 -1.51
CA ASP A 34 -18.25 2.45 -2.50
C ASP A 34 -18.85 1.05 -2.29
N ASP A 35 -20.16 1.01 -2.01
CA ASP A 35 -20.92 -0.23 -1.81
C ASP A 35 -21.26 -0.88 -3.16
N GLU A 36 -20.73 -2.09 -3.41
CA GLU A 36 -20.96 -2.88 -4.63
C GLU A 36 -21.87 -4.10 -4.38
N GLY A 37 -22.77 -4.01 -3.38
CA GLY A 37 -23.69 -5.09 -3.02
C GLY A 37 -23.09 -6.06 -2.00
N GLU A 38 -22.42 -7.13 -2.45
CA GLU A 38 -21.79 -8.11 -1.54
C GLU A 38 -20.33 -7.79 -1.24
N THR A 39 -19.73 -6.91 -2.04
CA THR A 39 -18.35 -6.42 -1.88
C THR A 39 -18.33 -4.92 -1.61
N VAL A 40 -17.19 -4.43 -1.15
CA VAL A 40 -16.88 -3.00 -1.04
C VAL A 40 -15.66 -2.67 -1.89
N PHE A 41 -15.70 -1.51 -2.52
CA PHE A 41 -14.56 -0.89 -3.17
C PHE A 41 -14.05 0.25 -2.28
N LEU A 42 -12.74 0.31 -2.06
CA LEU A 42 -12.12 1.29 -1.17
C LEU A 42 -11.16 2.18 -1.96
N SER A 43 -11.35 3.49 -1.85
CA SER A 43 -10.46 4.47 -2.46
C SER A 43 -10.27 5.70 -1.58
N SER A 44 -9.29 6.53 -1.87
CA SER A 44 -9.10 7.82 -1.23
C SER A 44 -8.53 8.77 -2.27
N CYS A 45 -9.21 9.90 -2.49
CA CYS A 45 -8.72 10.95 -3.39
C CYS A 45 -7.52 11.72 -2.82
N GLY A 46 -7.42 11.81 -1.48
CA GLY A 46 -6.33 12.48 -0.77
C GLY A 46 -5.24 11.48 -0.38
N SER A 47 -5.09 11.24 0.91
CA SER A 47 -4.32 10.13 1.46
C SER A 47 -5.25 9.33 2.38
N PRO A 48 -5.10 8.01 2.50
CA PRO A 48 -5.87 7.23 3.49
C PRO A 48 -5.78 7.89 4.86
N ASN A 49 -6.92 8.05 5.54
CA ASN A 49 -6.94 8.73 6.82
C ASN A 49 -6.33 7.82 7.90
N ASP A 50 -5.24 8.26 8.52
CA ASP A 50 -4.57 7.55 9.61
C ASP A 50 -5.01 8.05 11.00
N THR A 51 -5.88 9.07 11.04
CA THR A 51 -6.29 9.75 12.25
C THR A 51 -7.81 9.86 12.26
N LEU A 52 -8.46 8.87 12.88
CA LEU A 52 -9.89 8.69 12.76
C LEU A 52 -10.62 9.38 13.92
N GLU A 53 -11.41 10.39 13.61
CA GLU A 53 -12.35 11.01 14.55
C GLU A 53 -13.71 10.29 14.47
N MET A 54 -14.26 9.89 15.61
CA MET A 54 -15.53 9.15 15.66
C MET A 54 -16.22 9.18 17.03
N PRO A 55 -17.54 8.97 17.08
CA PRO A 55 -18.27 8.78 18.34
C PRO A 55 -17.80 7.51 19.06
N LEU A 56 -17.51 7.62 20.36
CA LEU A 56 -17.06 6.48 21.17
C LEU A 56 -18.11 5.36 21.25
N GLY A 57 -19.39 5.72 21.29
CA GLY A 57 -20.49 4.74 21.32
C GLY A 57 -20.55 3.86 20.07
N GLU A 58 -20.35 4.45 18.89
CA GLU A 58 -20.30 3.69 17.63
C GLU A 58 -19.09 2.76 17.59
N LEU A 59 -17.93 3.24 18.04
CA LEU A 59 -16.72 2.42 18.13
C LEU A 59 -16.91 1.24 19.11
N ARG A 60 -17.50 1.49 20.29
CA ARG A 60 -17.82 0.44 21.29
C ARG A 60 -18.80 -0.59 20.73
N ALA A 61 -19.81 -0.15 19.99
CA ALA A 61 -20.78 -1.03 19.36
C ALA A 61 -20.11 -1.93 18.30
N ALA A 62 -19.30 -1.36 17.40
CA ALA A 62 -18.57 -2.10 16.38
C ALA A 62 -17.55 -3.07 17.00
N PHE A 63 -16.84 -2.64 18.05
CA PHE A 63 -15.93 -3.47 18.84
C PHE A 63 -16.65 -4.66 19.49
N SER A 64 -17.79 -4.42 20.13
CA SER A 64 -18.60 -5.45 20.78
C SER A 64 -19.15 -6.47 19.77
N ALA A 65 -19.61 -5.99 18.61
CA ALA A 65 -20.14 -6.84 17.53
C ALA A 65 -19.06 -7.70 16.85
N SER A 66 -17.78 -7.35 17.04
CA SER A 66 -16.64 -8.06 16.45
C SER A 66 -15.95 -9.02 17.41
N GLN A 67 -16.40 -9.06 18.67
CA GLN A 67 -15.83 -9.96 19.69
C GLN A 67 -15.87 -11.42 19.22
N GLY A 68 -14.79 -12.16 19.52
CA GLY A 68 -14.64 -13.57 19.18
C GLY A 68 -13.96 -13.85 17.84
N ILE A 69 -13.73 -12.84 16.99
CA ILE A 69 -12.93 -12.97 15.77
C ILE A 69 -11.61 -12.22 15.96
N GLY A 70 -10.53 -12.94 16.28
CA GLY A 70 -9.22 -12.32 16.49
C GLY A 70 -8.78 -11.46 15.29
N SER A 71 -8.49 -10.18 15.55
CA SER A 71 -7.95 -9.24 14.58
C SER A 71 -7.11 -8.17 15.29
N LEU A 72 -6.13 -7.63 14.58
CA LEU A 72 -5.29 -6.53 15.07
C LEU A 72 -6.12 -5.27 15.34
N ALA A 73 -7.21 -5.07 14.59
CA ALA A 73 -8.17 -3.99 14.83
C ALA A 73 -8.80 -4.11 16.23
N LEU A 74 -9.22 -5.31 16.63
CA LEU A 74 -9.75 -5.55 17.99
C LEU A 74 -8.68 -5.28 19.04
N ASP A 75 -7.47 -5.83 18.87
CA ASP A 75 -6.40 -5.65 19.86
C ASP A 75 -6.04 -4.17 20.05
N LEU A 76 -5.99 -3.41 18.95
CA LEU A 76 -5.72 -1.98 18.97
C LEU A 76 -6.82 -1.20 19.67
N VAL A 77 -8.08 -1.45 19.30
CA VAL A 77 -9.22 -0.74 19.88
C VAL A 77 -9.43 -1.12 21.34
N ALA A 78 -9.16 -2.36 21.74
CA ALA A 78 -9.23 -2.79 23.13
C ALA A 78 -8.33 -1.94 24.04
N VAL A 79 -7.08 -1.70 23.62
CA VAL A 79 -6.14 -0.83 24.35
C VAL A 79 -6.68 0.59 24.47
N LYS A 80 -7.26 1.14 23.40
CA LYS A 80 -7.80 2.51 23.43
C LYS A 80 -9.07 2.64 24.25
N LEU A 81 -9.95 1.65 24.21
CA LEU A 81 -11.14 1.63 25.06
C LEU A 81 -10.78 1.55 26.55
N ASP A 82 -9.66 0.92 26.90
CA ASP A 82 -9.13 0.91 28.27
C ASP A 82 -8.65 2.30 28.71
N GLU A 83 -7.93 3.02 27.84
CA GLU A 83 -7.54 4.42 28.07
C GLU A 83 -8.76 5.36 28.21
N TRP A 84 -9.89 5.01 27.59
CA TRP A 84 -11.11 5.82 27.50
C TRP A 84 -12.25 5.37 28.41
N GLN A 85 -11.99 4.55 29.43
CA GLN A 85 -13.04 4.02 30.33
C GLN A 85 -13.90 5.11 31.01
N GLY A 86 -13.36 6.33 31.20
CA GLY A 86 -14.08 7.44 31.82
C GLY A 86 -14.96 8.27 30.88
N LEU A 87 -14.91 8.00 29.57
CA LEU A 87 -15.66 8.75 28.56
C LEU A 87 -17.05 8.14 28.31
N ALA A 88 -18.01 9.01 28.04
CA ALA A 88 -19.38 8.66 27.70
C ALA A 88 -19.49 8.29 26.21
N ASP A 89 -20.53 7.52 25.85
CA ASP A 89 -20.74 7.08 24.47
C ASP A 89 -20.94 8.24 23.47
N GLY A 90 -21.39 9.40 23.94
CA GLY A 90 -21.58 10.61 23.13
C GLY A 90 -20.31 11.45 22.94
N ASP A 91 -19.19 11.07 23.56
CA ASP A 91 -17.93 11.79 23.39
C ASP A 91 -17.28 11.41 22.05
N GLU A 92 -16.74 12.43 21.37
CA GLU A 92 -15.90 12.23 20.18
C GLU A 92 -14.48 11.85 20.61
N VAL A 93 -13.96 10.77 20.01
CA VAL A 93 -12.61 10.28 20.27
C VAL A 93 -11.80 10.23 18.98
N GLN A 94 -10.47 10.30 19.14
CA GLN A 94 -9.53 10.28 18.04
C GLN A 94 -8.66 9.03 18.15
N LEU A 95 -8.70 8.18 17.12
CA LEU A 95 -7.90 6.97 17.00
C LEU A 95 -6.74 7.22 16.04
N ASP A 96 -5.52 7.19 16.57
CA ASP A 96 -4.28 7.30 15.79
C ASP A 96 -3.82 5.92 15.30
N LEU A 97 -3.77 5.76 13.97
CA LEU A 97 -3.34 4.59 13.22
C LEU A 97 -2.03 4.83 12.45
N SER A 98 -1.37 5.97 12.64
CA SER A 98 -0.10 6.32 11.95
C SER A 98 0.99 5.25 12.13
N MET A 99 1.02 4.61 13.30
CA MET A 99 1.97 3.53 13.64
C MET A 99 1.47 2.12 13.30
N LYS A 100 0.15 1.95 13.05
CA LYS A 100 -0.52 0.68 12.78
C LYS A 100 -1.46 0.86 11.61
N SER A 101 -0.87 0.85 10.43
CA SER A 101 -1.49 1.28 9.19
C SER A 101 -2.56 0.27 8.70
N TYR A 102 -3.46 0.75 7.82
CA TYR A 102 -4.63 0.01 7.31
C TYR A 102 -4.30 -1.33 6.65
N GLU A 103 -3.06 -1.49 6.19
CA GLU A 103 -2.47 -2.67 5.58
C GLU A 103 -2.62 -3.90 6.47
N LEU A 104 -2.45 -3.73 7.79
CA LEU A 104 -2.55 -4.83 8.75
C LEU A 104 -4.01 -5.27 8.96
N VAL A 105 -4.95 -4.32 8.90
CA VAL A 105 -6.39 -4.61 8.92
C VAL A 105 -6.77 -5.40 7.66
N LEU A 106 -6.33 -4.94 6.49
CA LEU A 106 -6.53 -5.66 5.22
C LEU A 106 -5.88 -7.05 5.24
N GLN A 107 -4.71 -7.20 5.87
CA GLN A 107 -4.03 -8.48 5.97
C GLN A 107 -4.83 -9.50 6.78
N ASP A 108 -5.42 -9.08 7.91
CA ASP A 108 -6.22 -9.98 8.74
C ASP A 108 -7.51 -10.43 8.02
N ILE A 109 -8.10 -9.57 7.19
CA ILE A 109 -9.19 -9.95 6.29
C ILE A 109 -8.74 -11.04 5.32
N VAL A 110 -7.58 -10.86 4.65
CA VAL A 110 -7.03 -11.88 3.73
C VAL A 110 -6.74 -13.20 4.44
N LYS A 111 -6.23 -13.18 5.67
CA LYS A 111 -5.94 -14.41 6.44
C LYS A 111 -7.19 -15.24 6.73
N ARG A 112 -8.34 -14.58 6.93
CA ARG A 112 -9.61 -15.26 7.27
C ARG A 112 -10.47 -15.56 6.05
N SER A 113 -10.31 -14.80 4.97
CA SER A 113 -11.15 -14.92 3.78
C SER A 113 -10.99 -16.29 3.11
N PRO A 114 -12.09 -16.98 2.76
CA PRO A 114 -12.04 -18.20 1.97
C PRO A 114 -11.81 -17.96 0.47
N VAL A 115 -11.89 -16.70 0.01
CA VAL A 115 -11.87 -16.35 -1.43
C VAL A 115 -10.74 -15.40 -1.81
N LEU A 116 -10.25 -14.57 -0.89
CA LEU A 116 -9.18 -13.61 -1.15
C LEU A 116 -7.81 -14.28 -0.98
N ALA A 117 -7.10 -14.48 -2.09
CA ALA A 117 -5.70 -14.88 -2.05
C ALA A 117 -4.74 -13.70 -1.75
N ARG A 118 -5.14 -12.50 -2.15
CA ARG A 118 -4.39 -11.26 -1.96
C ARG A 118 -5.33 -10.04 -2.06
N ILE A 119 -4.88 -8.91 -1.53
CA ILE A 119 -5.41 -7.57 -1.82
C ILE A 119 -4.29 -6.75 -2.46
N GLU A 120 -4.60 -6.06 -3.55
CA GLU A 120 -3.67 -5.18 -4.26
C GLU A 120 -4.06 -3.72 -4.03
N VAL A 121 -3.09 -2.88 -3.67
CA VAL A 121 -3.29 -1.45 -3.41
C VAL A 121 -2.33 -0.67 -4.30
N VAL A 122 -2.85 0.37 -4.94
CA VAL A 122 -2.07 1.29 -5.78
C VAL A 122 -2.21 2.68 -5.22
N THR A 123 -1.08 3.32 -4.97
CA THR A 123 -1.00 4.71 -4.52
C THR A 123 -0.29 5.53 -5.58
N SER A 124 -0.87 6.66 -5.97
CA SER A 124 -0.19 7.66 -6.79
C SER A 124 0.41 8.72 -5.90
N TYR A 125 1.60 9.23 -6.21
CA TYR A 125 2.17 10.38 -5.54
C TYR A 125 1.91 11.61 -6.40
N THR A 126 1.00 12.45 -5.93
CA THR A 126 0.64 13.69 -6.62
C THR A 126 1.20 14.87 -5.83
N CYS A 127 1.89 15.76 -6.54
CA CYS A 127 2.46 16.96 -5.97
C CYS A 127 2.21 18.13 -6.91
N THR A 128 1.75 19.27 -6.38
CA THR A 128 1.54 20.48 -7.19
C THR A 128 2.84 21.08 -7.74
N LYS A 129 4.01 20.58 -7.29
CA LYS A 129 5.32 20.89 -7.85
C LYS A 129 6.08 19.61 -8.19
N MET A 130 6.32 19.38 -9.48
CA MET A 130 7.08 18.22 -9.96
C MET A 130 8.51 18.23 -9.41
N ARG A 131 8.76 17.47 -8.35
CA ARG A 131 10.08 17.23 -7.78
C ARG A 131 10.51 15.80 -8.03
N ARG A 132 11.83 15.57 -8.05
CA ARG A 132 12.41 14.24 -8.31
C ARG A 132 11.98 13.20 -7.27
N ASP A 133 11.75 13.63 -6.03
CA ASP A 133 11.33 12.84 -4.87
C ASP A 133 9.81 12.89 -4.60
N GLY A 134 9.01 13.44 -5.53
CA GLY A 134 7.58 13.67 -5.32
C GLY A 134 6.70 13.29 -6.51
N PHE A 135 7.22 12.48 -7.44
CA PHE A 135 6.50 12.03 -8.62
C PHE A 135 6.62 10.52 -8.79
N GLY A 136 5.50 9.85 -9.05
CA GLY A 136 5.44 8.40 -9.21
C GLY A 136 4.29 7.82 -8.41
N GLY A 137 4.58 6.75 -7.67
CA GLY A 137 3.58 6.09 -6.84
C GLY A 137 4.17 4.86 -6.18
N ALA A 138 3.29 4.01 -5.66
CA ALA A 138 3.64 2.71 -5.12
C ALA A 138 2.57 1.68 -5.42
N ALA A 139 3.00 0.43 -5.41
CA ALA A 139 2.15 -0.73 -5.45
C ALA A 139 2.39 -1.57 -4.20
N MET A 140 1.31 -2.14 -3.67
CA MET A 140 1.35 -3.02 -2.54
C MET A 140 0.54 -4.29 -2.83
N ALA A 141 1.08 -5.43 -2.43
CA ALA A 141 0.40 -6.72 -2.47
C ALA A 141 0.35 -7.28 -1.04
N ILE A 142 -0.86 -7.39 -0.51
CA ILE A 142 -1.15 -7.89 0.82
C ILE A 142 -1.63 -9.32 0.70
N THR A 143 -0.92 -10.25 1.32
CA THR A 143 -1.28 -11.68 1.37
C THR A 143 -1.42 -12.11 2.83
N ALA A 144 -1.94 -13.31 3.07
CA ALA A 144 -2.06 -13.86 4.43
C ALA A 144 -0.73 -13.89 5.21
N GLY A 145 0.39 -14.11 4.51
CA GLY A 145 1.71 -14.25 5.14
C GLY A 145 2.56 -12.97 5.15
N GLU A 146 2.35 -12.05 4.21
CA GLU A 146 3.22 -10.88 4.05
C GLU A 146 2.50 -9.69 3.40
N VAL A 147 2.99 -8.49 3.72
CA VAL A 147 2.69 -7.25 3.01
C VAL A 147 3.94 -6.85 2.23
N ARG A 148 3.84 -6.88 0.90
CA ARG A 148 4.92 -6.42 0.00
C ARG A 148 4.58 -5.05 -0.52
N PHE A 149 5.54 -4.13 -0.46
CA PHE A 149 5.42 -2.76 -0.93
C PHE A 149 6.61 -2.42 -1.82
N LYS A 150 6.36 -1.73 -2.94
CA LYS A 150 7.40 -1.08 -3.74
C LYS A 150 6.90 0.26 -4.27
N SER A 151 7.67 1.32 -4.01
CA SER A 151 7.54 2.59 -4.69
C SER A 151 8.17 2.54 -6.09
N THR A 152 7.87 3.53 -6.92
CA THR A 152 8.58 3.74 -8.18
C THR A 152 10.08 3.97 -7.97
N ASP A 153 10.48 4.54 -6.83
CA ASP A 153 11.89 4.72 -6.49
C ASP A 153 12.58 3.39 -6.15
N ASP A 154 11.89 2.50 -5.43
CA ASP A 154 12.40 1.14 -5.15
C ASP A 154 12.61 0.37 -6.45
N ILE A 155 11.64 0.44 -7.37
CA ILE A 155 11.74 -0.20 -8.69
C ILE A 155 12.93 0.35 -9.49
N LEU A 156 13.13 1.67 -9.50
CA LEU A 156 14.29 2.28 -10.16
C LEU A 156 15.61 1.87 -9.51
N ASN A 157 15.62 1.66 -8.19
CA ASN A 157 16.78 1.18 -7.47
C ASN A 157 17.11 -0.29 -7.83
N ASP A 158 16.09 -1.13 -7.99
CA ASP A 158 16.28 -2.51 -8.46
C ASP A 158 16.90 -2.53 -9.86
N PHE A 159 16.41 -1.72 -10.79
CA PHE A 159 16.98 -1.63 -12.15
C PHE A 159 18.46 -1.22 -12.12
N ARG A 160 18.83 -0.25 -11.28
CA ARG A 160 20.24 0.16 -11.12
C ARG A 160 21.09 -0.97 -10.56
N THR A 161 20.57 -1.70 -9.58
CA THR A 161 21.25 -2.85 -8.98
C THR A 161 21.45 -3.97 -10.00
N GLU A 162 20.46 -4.25 -10.84
CA GLU A 162 20.53 -5.23 -11.93
C GLU A 162 21.52 -4.84 -13.03
N ASP A 163 21.63 -3.55 -13.35
CA ASP A 163 22.60 -3.01 -14.30
C ASP A 163 24.04 -3.11 -13.75
N ASP A 164 24.26 -2.72 -12.49
CA ASP A 164 25.57 -2.78 -11.83
C ASP A 164 26.04 -4.23 -11.57
N ALA A 165 25.08 -5.15 -11.36
CA ALA A 165 25.35 -6.58 -11.19
C ALA A 165 25.66 -7.33 -12.51
N GLN A 166 25.61 -6.65 -13.67
CA GLN A 166 26.00 -7.21 -14.97
C GLN A 166 27.42 -6.76 -15.37
N PRO A 167 28.50 -7.37 -14.85
CA PRO A 167 29.82 -7.15 -15.40
C PRO A 167 29.90 -7.77 -16.80
N GLY A 168 29.95 -6.94 -17.85
CA GLY A 168 30.48 -7.35 -19.16
C GLY A 168 29.52 -7.43 -20.35
N LYS A 169 28.31 -6.86 -20.32
CA LYS A 169 27.57 -6.64 -21.58
C LYS A 169 28.07 -5.38 -22.27
N CYS A 170 28.81 -5.58 -23.37
CA CYS A 170 29.36 -4.57 -24.28
C CYS A 170 28.65 -3.22 -24.21
N SER A 171 29.38 -2.19 -23.78
CA SER A 171 28.99 -0.80 -23.96
C SER A 171 28.73 -0.52 -25.44
N ARG A 172 27.71 0.32 -25.71
CA ARG A 172 27.37 0.81 -27.06
C ARG A 172 28.64 1.19 -27.81
N PRO A 173 28.85 0.74 -29.06
CA PRO A 173 30.01 1.17 -29.82
C PRO A 173 29.96 2.70 -29.95
N SER A 174 31.05 3.35 -29.56
CA SER A 174 31.21 4.79 -29.79
C SER A 174 31.13 5.05 -31.30
N PRO A 175 30.48 6.13 -31.76
CA PRO A 175 30.35 6.41 -33.18
C PRO A 175 31.67 6.86 -33.84
N SER A 176 32.81 6.76 -33.16
CA SER A 176 34.08 7.38 -33.60
C SER A 176 35.13 6.42 -34.16
N SER A 177 34.92 5.10 -34.22
CA SER A 177 35.87 4.20 -34.88
C SER A 177 35.48 3.95 -36.35
N ARG A 178 35.58 5.00 -37.18
CA ARG A 178 35.73 4.76 -38.63
C ARG A 178 37.04 4.03 -38.84
N CYS A 179 36.92 2.76 -39.22
CA CYS A 179 38.02 1.92 -39.69
C CYS A 179 38.71 2.63 -40.87
N PHE A 180 39.93 3.12 -40.64
CA PHE A 180 40.78 3.59 -41.73
C PHE A 180 41.43 2.35 -42.37
N GLY A 181 40.83 1.93 -43.49
CA GLY A 181 41.44 1.12 -44.55
C GLY A 181 41.98 -0.27 -44.18
N TYR A 182 41.13 -1.29 -44.13
CA TYR A 182 41.44 -2.69 -44.55
C TYR A 182 40.09 -3.45 -44.76
N PRO A 183 40.04 -4.51 -45.61
CA PRO A 183 38.79 -5.16 -46.01
C PRO A 183 38.16 -6.03 -44.91
N ARG A 184 36.84 -6.20 -45.04
CA ARG A 184 35.79 -6.57 -44.06
C ARG A 184 35.88 -7.89 -43.28
N THR A 185 36.98 -8.61 -43.19
CA THR A 185 36.92 -10.05 -42.82
C THR A 185 37.40 -10.48 -41.42
N LEU A 186 37.72 -9.59 -40.48
CA LEU A 186 37.96 -10.00 -39.10
C LEU A 186 37.48 -8.96 -38.09
N CYS A 187 36.24 -9.11 -37.62
CA CYS A 187 35.81 -8.56 -36.35
C CYS A 187 35.46 -9.74 -35.45
N VAL A 188 36.48 -10.45 -34.96
CA VAL A 188 36.29 -11.48 -33.92
C VAL A 188 36.23 -10.73 -32.60
N VAL A 189 35.02 -10.46 -32.13
CA VAL A 189 34.77 -10.02 -30.76
C VAL A 189 35.08 -11.20 -29.84
N SER A 190 36.28 -11.19 -29.25
CA SER A 190 36.65 -12.15 -28.20
C SER A 190 36.01 -11.71 -26.88
N CYS A 191 34.81 -12.20 -26.59
CA CYS A 191 34.33 -12.29 -25.20
C CYS A 191 34.89 -13.58 -24.58
N ARG A 192 35.78 -13.47 -23.59
CA ARG A 192 36.10 -14.59 -22.70
C ARG A 192 35.05 -14.64 -21.59
N ALA A 193 34.58 -15.86 -21.32
CA ALA A 193 33.69 -16.23 -20.22
C ALA A 193 34.37 -16.07 -18.85
#